data_AF-A0AAV0BJJ9-F1
#
_entry.id   AF-A0AAV0BJJ9-F1
#
_cell.length_a   1.000
_cell.length_b   1.000
_cell.length_c   1.000
_cell.angle_alpha   90.00
_cell.angle_beta   90.00
_cell.angle_gamma   90.00
#
_symmetry.space_group_name_H-M   'P 1'
#
loop_
_entity.id
_entity.type
_entity.pdbx_description
1 polymer ?
#
loop_
_entity_poly.entity_id
_entity_poly.type
_entity_poly.pdbx_seq_one_letter_code
_entity_poly.pdbx_strand_id
1 'polypeptide(L)'
;MLDLDKVIVIAGCTELEPFGSLQNQWQMDAKGEFRIEVLLELPSIPGLIKFVDGKMKSGKQYVEQVDAKTEDSVDHSQVKSEDKAQILAHTGVWFIEPERFRRHDPNCKGYTQEVELTVILRLLKLHLLMLISQKFNIVRKLTLDEVLNVFH
;
A
#
# COMPACT_ATOMS: atom_id res chain seq x y z
N MET A 1 0.23 -36.76 -37.77
CA MET A 1 -0.55 -35.56 -37.37
C MET A 1 -0.77 -35.64 -35.86
N LEU A 2 -0.72 -34.52 -35.13
CA LEU A 2 -0.91 -34.48 -33.67
C LEU A 2 -2.41 -34.55 -33.29
N ASP A 3 -2.69 -35.19 -32.15
CA ASP A 3 -4.03 -35.32 -31.57
C ASP A 3 -4.34 -34.09 -30.70
N LEU A 4 -5.26 -33.24 -31.17
CA LEU A 4 -5.57 -31.96 -30.51
C LEU A 4 -6.30 -32.13 -29.18
N ASP A 5 -6.96 -33.26 -28.93
CA ASP A 5 -7.65 -33.54 -27.66
C ASP A 5 -6.65 -33.77 -26.50
N LYS A 6 -5.39 -34.04 -26.83
CA LYS A 6 -4.29 -34.27 -25.88
C LYS A 6 -3.31 -33.11 -25.82
N VAL A 7 -3.53 -32.06 -26.60
CA VAL A 7 -2.66 -30.87 -26.62
C VAL A 7 -3.27 -29.79 -25.75
N ILE A 8 -2.57 -29.43 -24.68
CA ILE A 8 -2.95 -28.31 -23.82
C ILE A 8 -2.33 -27.04 -24.39
N VAL A 9 -3.14 -26.00 -24.53
CA VAL A 9 -2.72 -24.69 -25.03
C VAL A 9 -3.11 -23.61 -24.02
N ILE A 10 -2.21 -22.66 -23.79
CA ILE A 10 -2.54 -21.44 -23.05
C ILE A 10 -3.13 -20.44 -24.05
N ALA A 11 -4.43 -20.17 -23.93
CA ALA A 11 -5.15 -19.27 -24.83
C ALA A 11 -5.01 -17.78 -24.45
N GLY A 12 -4.58 -17.48 -23.22
CA GLY A 12 -4.37 -16.12 -22.75
C GLY A 12 -3.61 -16.07 -21.42
N CYS A 13 -2.96 -14.94 -21.16
CA CYS A 13 -2.25 -14.65 -19.92
C CYS A 13 -2.46 -13.19 -19.53
N THR A 14 -2.61 -12.94 -18.23
CA THR A 14 -2.62 -11.59 -17.65
C THR A 14 -1.95 -11.68 -16.29
N GLU A 15 -1.09 -10.71 -16.00
CA GLU A 15 -0.38 -10.59 -14.73
C GLU A 15 -0.44 -9.13 -14.29
N LEU A 16 -0.43 -8.94 -12.97
CA LEU A 16 -0.29 -7.64 -12.34
C LEU A 16 1.07 -7.58 -11.67
N GLU A 17 1.97 -6.87 -12.32
CA GLU A 17 3.37 -6.72 -11.95
C GLU A 17 3.63 -5.30 -11.44
N PRO A 18 4.82 -5.02 -10.88
CA PRO A 18 5.16 -3.68 -10.42
C PRO A 18 5.05 -2.59 -11.51
N PHE A 19 5.17 -2.95 -12.80
CA PHE A 19 4.93 -2.08 -13.95
C PHE A 19 3.49 -2.15 -14.50
N GLY A 20 2.52 -2.65 -13.73
CA GLY A 20 1.13 -2.78 -14.14
C GLY A 20 0.86 -4.09 -14.87
N SER A 21 0.35 -4.03 -16.10
CA SER A 21 0.01 -5.23 -16.85
C SER A 21 1.25 -5.98 -17.35
N LEU A 22 1.08 -7.27 -17.66
CA LEU A 22 2.10 -8.08 -18.35
C LEU A 22 2.65 -7.35 -19.59
N GLN A 23 1.80 -6.72 -20.40
CA GLN A 23 2.24 -5.99 -21.59
C GLN A 23 3.22 -4.85 -21.26
N ASN A 24 2.96 -4.13 -20.16
CA ASN A 24 3.80 -3.02 -19.72
C ASN A 24 5.14 -3.54 -19.18
N GLN A 25 5.11 -4.64 -18.42
CA GLN A 25 6.29 -5.35 -17.95
C GLN A 25 7.19 -5.78 -19.13
N TRP A 26 6.62 -6.50 -20.10
CA TRP A 26 7.34 -6.96 -21.29
C TRP A 26 7.93 -5.80 -22.10
N GLN A 27 7.24 -4.67 -22.15
CA GLN A 27 7.76 -3.49 -22.81
C GLN A 27 9.01 -2.95 -22.10
N MET A 28 8.99 -2.87 -20.78
CA MET A 28 10.14 -2.45 -19.99
C MET A 28 11.29 -3.44 -20.14
N ASP A 29 11.03 -4.74 -20.11
CA ASP A 29 12.06 -5.78 -20.23
C ASP A 29 12.68 -5.83 -21.64
N ALA A 30 11.88 -5.60 -22.69
CA ALA A 30 12.35 -5.67 -24.06
C ALA A 30 13.02 -4.38 -24.56
N LYS A 31 12.55 -3.20 -24.12
CA LYS A 31 12.98 -1.90 -24.65
C LYS A 31 13.54 -0.94 -23.62
N GLY A 32 13.31 -1.17 -22.32
CA GLY A 32 13.72 -0.27 -21.24
C GLY A 32 12.96 1.07 -21.22
N GLU A 33 11.93 1.24 -22.05
CA GLU A 33 11.19 2.49 -22.17
C GLU A 33 9.69 2.26 -22.38
N PHE A 34 8.87 3.07 -21.70
CA PHE A 34 7.43 3.13 -21.93
C PHE A 34 7.05 3.92 -23.18
N ARG A 35 6.00 3.44 -23.85
CA ARG A 35 5.34 4.16 -24.92
C ARG A 35 4.36 5.13 -24.28
N ILE A 36 3.88 6.07 -25.07
CA ILE A 36 2.92 7.07 -24.60
C ILE A 36 1.63 6.43 -24.06
N GLU A 37 1.16 5.33 -24.65
CA GLU A 37 -0.08 4.66 -24.20
C GLU A 37 0.07 4.14 -22.77
N VAL A 38 1.21 3.50 -22.48
CA VAL A 38 1.51 2.99 -21.14
C VAL A 38 1.67 4.12 -20.12
N LEU A 39 2.27 5.25 -20.53
CA LEU A 39 2.40 6.45 -19.69
C LEU A 39 1.05 7.12 -19.37
N LEU A 40 0.01 6.85 -20.16
CA LEU A 40 -1.36 7.34 -19.92
C LEU A 40 -2.17 6.36 -19.05
N GLU A 41 -1.93 5.06 -19.21
CA GLU A 41 -2.58 4.02 -18.42
C GLU A 41 -2.05 3.95 -16.98
N LEU A 42 -0.72 3.96 -16.80
CA LEU A 42 -0.08 3.78 -15.50
C LEU A 42 -0.54 4.76 -14.42
N PRO A 43 -0.63 6.09 -14.67
CA PRO A 43 -1.08 7.06 -13.67
C PRO A 43 -2.53 6.88 -13.23
N SER A 44 -3.36 6.22 -14.05
CA SER A 44 -4.76 5.98 -13.73
C SER A 44 -4.92 4.90 -12.64
N ILE A 45 -3.94 4.00 -12.49
CA ILE A 45 -3.96 2.90 -11.52
C ILE A 45 -3.70 3.36 -10.06
N PRO A 46 -2.68 4.19 -9.77
CA PRO A 46 -2.46 4.75 -8.43
C PRO A 46 -3.34 5.99 -8.16
N GLY A 47 -4.20 6.39 -9.10
CA GLY A 47 -5.12 7.52 -8.93
C GLY A 47 -4.49 8.90 -9.10
N LEU A 48 -3.42 9.01 -9.90
CA LEU A 48 -2.83 10.29 -10.33
C LEU A 48 -3.69 10.98 -11.39
N ILE A 49 -4.32 10.20 -12.28
CA ILE A 49 -5.24 10.71 -13.31
C ILE A 49 -6.62 10.10 -13.09
N LYS A 50 -7.67 10.93 -13.20
CA LYS A 50 -9.07 10.52 -13.04
C LYS A 50 -9.82 10.80 -14.31
N PHE A 51 -10.64 9.84 -14.73
CA PHE A 51 -11.67 10.10 -15.72
C PHE A 51 -12.82 10.84 -15.06
N VAL A 52 -13.14 12.03 -15.58
CA VAL A 52 -14.31 12.79 -15.18
C VAL A 52 -15.30 12.80 -16.33
N ASP A 53 -16.47 12.23 -16.09
CA ASP A 53 -17.67 12.38 -16.90
C ASP A 53 -18.63 13.28 -16.12
N GLY A 54 -18.65 14.57 -16.46
CA GLY A 54 -19.36 15.54 -15.64
C GLY A 54 -19.40 16.96 -16.20
N LYS A 55 -20.06 17.85 -15.45
CA LYS A 55 -20.06 19.28 -15.74
C LYS A 55 -18.89 19.94 -15.04
N MET A 56 -18.06 20.66 -15.80
CA MET A 56 -16.97 21.47 -15.26
C MET A 56 -17.54 22.65 -14.45
N LYS A 57 -16.69 23.35 -13.68
CA LYS A 57 -17.05 24.60 -12.99
C LYS A 57 -17.65 25.65 -13.96
N SER A 58 -17.38 25.55 -15.27
CA SER A 58 -17.91 26.39 -16.35
C SER A 58 -19.30 25.97 -16.91
N GLY A 59 -19.86 24.85 -16.45
CA GLY A 59 -21.20 24.37 -16.84
C GLY A 59 -21.27 23.55 -18.13
N LYS A 60 -20.17 23.44 -18.91
CA LYS A 60 -20.09 22.53 -20.06
C LYS A 60 -19.90 21.08 -19.59
N GLN A 61 -20.62 20.15 -20.23
CA GLN A 61 -20.36 18.71 -20.11
C GLN A 61 -19.08 18.37 -20.86
N TYR A 62 -18.21 17.60 -20.22
CA TYR A 62 -16.98 17.10 -20.81
C TYR A 62 -16.70 15.68 -20.30
N VAL A 63 -16.01 14.90 -21.12
CA VAL A 63 -15.46 13.59 -20.78
C VAL A 63 -13.96 13.70 -21.02
N GLU A 64 -13.19 13.98 -19.97
CA GLU A 64 -11.73 14.14 -20.07
C GLU A 64 -11.03 13.48 -18.89
N GLN A 65 -9.73 13.20 -19.11
CA GLN A 65 -8.81 12.86 -18.04
C GLN A 65 -8.35 14.14 -17.34
N VAL A 66 -8.45 14.17 -16.02
CA VAL A 66 -7.96 15.27 -15.18
C VAL A 66 -6.93 14.76 -14.20
N ASP A 67 -5.97 15.60 -13.83
CA ASP A 67 -5.04 15.31 -12.74
C ASP A 67 -5.82 15.27 -11.41
N ALA A 68 -5.57 14.24 -10.61
CA ALA A 68 -6.22 14.04 -9.32
C ALA A 68 -5.86 15.09 -8.26
N LYS A 69 -4.73 15.79 -8.41
CA LYS A 69 -4.26 16.83 -7.48
C LYS A 69 -4.77 18.22 -7.83
N THR A 70 -4.68 18.60 -9.09
CA THR A 70 -5.02 19.96 -9.57
C THR A 70 -6.42 20.06 -10.15
N GLU A 71 -7.04 18.94 -10.52
CA GLU A 71 -8.30 18.89 -11.30
C GLU A 71 -8.20 19.53 -12.69
N ASP A 72 -6.98 19.82 -13.16
CA ASP A 72 -6.73 20.38 -14.48
C ASP A 72 -6.80 19.29 -15.56
N SER A 73 -7.25 19.67 -16.76
CA SER A 73 -7.32 18.77 -17.91
C SER A 73 -5.92 18.33 -18.34
N VAL A 74 -5.74 17.02 -18.55
CA VAL A 74 -4.46 16.44 -18.97
C VAL A 74 -4.37 16.45 -20.49
N ASP A 75 -3.46 17.26 -21.03
CA ASP A 75 -3.13 17.18 -22.46
C ASP A 75 -2.18 15.99 -22.71
N HIS A 76 -2.64 15.02 -23.50
CA HIS A 76 -1.85 13.86 -23.93
C HIS A 76 -0.50 14.22 -24.56
N SER A 77 -0.37 15.43 -25.12
CA SER A 77 0.91 15.89 -25.69
C SER A 77 1.96 16.21 -24.62
N GLN A 78 1.54 16.61 -23.42
CA GLN A 78 2.41 17.12 -22.34
C GLN A 78 2.85 16.05 -21.32
N VAL A 79 2.19 14.89 -21.28
CA VAL A 79 2.47 13.79 -20.33
C VAL A 79 3.90 13.21 -20.42
N LYS A 80 4.69 13.59 -21.43
CA LYS A 80 5.86 12.81 -21.85
C LYS A 80 7.13 13.00 -21.01
N SER A 81 7.36 14.15 -20.40
CA SER A 81 8.66 14.43 -19.77
C SER A 81 8.61 14.48 -18.25
N GLU A 82 7.74 15.30 -17.67
CA GLU A 82 7.70 15.48 -16.21
C GLU A 82 7.00 14.30 -15.53
N ASP A 83 5.85 13.88 -16.05
CA ASP A 83 5.09 12.75 -15.50
C ASP A 83 5.85 11.42 -15.68
N LYS A 84 6.54 11.25 -16.82
CA LYS A 84 7.35 10.04 -17.07
C LYS A 84 8.39 9.80 -15.97
N ALA A 85 9.09 10.83 -15.53
CA ALA A 85 10.08 10.71 -14.47
C ALA A 85 9.44 10.32 -13.13
N GLN A 86 8.30 10.91 -12.79
CA GLN A 86 7.56 10.57 -11.57
C GLN A 86 7.01 9.13 -11.63
N ILE A 87 6.41 8.73 -12.75
CA ILE A 87 5.89 7.37 -12.93
C ILE A 87 7.01 6.36 -12.75
N LEU A 88 8.16 6.55 -13.41
CA LEU A 88 9.30 5.64 -13.29
C LEU A 88 9.88 5.58 -11.87
N ALA A 89 9.85 6.69 -11.12
CA ALA A 89 10.32 6.73 -9.74
C ALA A 89 9.44 5.93 -8.77
N HIS A 90 8.14 5.80 -9.08
CA HIS A 90 7.13 5.17 -8.21
C HIS A 90 6.58 3.85 -8.77
N THR A 91 7.25 3.25 -9.76
CA THR A 91 6.83 2.01 -10.44
C THR A 91 8.04 1.09 -10.60
N GLY A 92 7.85 -0.24 -10.56
CA GLY A 92 8.96 -1.20 -10.65
C GLY A 92 9.51 -1.65 -9.31
N VAL A 93 10.84 -1.70 -9.16
CA VAL A 93 11.50 -1.94 -7.87
C VAL A 93 11.88 -0.59 -7.27
N TRP A 94 11.19 -0.18 -6.20
CA TRP A 94 11.43 1.10 -5.53
C TRP A 94 11.45 0.95 -4.00
N PHE A 95 11.82 2.02 -3.29
CA PHE A 95 11.85 2.05 -1.84
C PHE A 95 10.44 2.06 -1.24
N ILE A 96 10.24 1.30 -0.14
CA ILE A 96 8.95 1.23 0.54
C ILE A 96 8.56 2.63 1.05
N GLU A 97 7.40 3.10 0.59
CA GLU A 97 6.78 4.36 1.04
C GLU A 97 5.86 4.09 2.24
N PRO A 98 6.18 4.57 3.46
CA PRO A 98 5.39 4.25 4.65
C PRO A 98 3.91 4.64 4.54
N GLU A 99 3.61 5.68 3.77
CA GLU A 99 2.24 6.18 3.52
C GLU A 99 1.38 5.14 2.77
N ARG A 100 1.97 4.37 1.86
CA ARG A 100 1.26 3.34 1.08
C ARG A 100 1.16 2.00 1.81
N PHE A 101 2.07 1.72 2.74
CA PHE A 101 2.21 0.41 3.40
C PHE A 101 1.81 0.43 4.88
N ARG A 102 0.67 1.01 5.23
CA ARG A 102 0.14 1.03 6.62
C ARG A 102 1.17 1.50 7.67
N ARG A 103 1.98 2.51 7.32
CA ARG A 103 3.08 3.02 8.17
C ARG A 103 4.18 2.00 8.45
N HIS A 104 4.38 1.04 7.56
CA HIS A 104 5.54 0.16 7.62
C HIS A 104 6.80 0.94 7.21
N ASP A 105 7.73 1.07 8.15
CA ASP A 105 9.06 1.60 7.90
C ASP A 105 10.07 0.45 8.04
N PRO A 106 10.76 0.04 6.95
CA PRO A 106 11.78 -1.00 7.03
C PRO A 106 12.97 -0.64 7.93
N ASN A 107 13.25 0.66 8.13
CA ASN A 107 14.31 1.12 9.05
C ASN A 107 13.88 1.05 10.51
N CYS A 108 12.58 1.00 10.78
CA CYS A 108 11.99 0.93 12.12
C CYS A 108 11.03 -0.25 12.22
N LYS A 109 11.54 -1.45 11.96
CA LYS A 109 10.74 -2.68 12.05
C LYS A 109 10.48 -3.01 13.53
N GLY A 110 9.21 -2.92 13.94
CA GLY A 110 8.80 -3.28 15.29
C GLY A 110 8.97 -4.77 15.56
N TYR A 111 9.67 -5.09 16.65
CA TYR A 111 9.77 -6.45 17.19
C TYR A 111 9.19 -6.47 18.60
N THR A 112 8.52 -7.56 18.96
CA THR A 112 8.09 -7.81 20.33
C THR A 112 8.93 -8.93 20.88
N GLN A 113 9.59 -8.67 22.00
CA GLN A 113 10.36 -9.67 22.73
C GLN A 113 9.69 -9.90 24.08
N GLU A 114 9.46 -11.17 24.40
CA GLU A 114 9.06 -11.55 25.74
C GLU A 114 10.29 -11.49 26.65
N VAL A 115 10.17 -10.74 27.74
CA VAL A 115 11.25 -10.55 28.73
C VAL A 115 10.66 -10.84 30.10
N GLU A 116 11.31 -11.72 30.86
CA GLU A 116 10.94 -11.99 32.23
C GLU A 116 11.32 -10.80 33.13
N LEU A 117 10.34 -10.24 33.84
CA LEU A 117 10.55 -9.11 34.73
C LEU A 117 10.95 -9.61 36.12
N THR A 118 12.18 -9.34 36.53
CA THR A 118 12.68 -9.72 37.88
C THR A 118 12.37 -8.66 38.95
N VAL A 119 12.01 -7.43 38.56
CA VAL A 119 11.68 -6.33 39.47
C VAL A 119 10.31 -5.75 39.14
N ILE A 120 9.55 -5.39 40.17
CA ILE A 120 8.21 -4.81 40.02
C ILE A 120 8.33 -3.43 39.35
N LEU A 121 7.77 -3.32 38.14
CA LEU A 121 7.62 -2.03 37.46
C LEU A 121 6.65 -1.15 38.26
N ARG A 122 7.10 0.07 38.59
CA ARG A 122 6.28 1.03 39.33
C ARG A 122 5.03 1.38 38.53
N LEU A 123 3.88 1.16 39.17
CA LEU A 123 2.51 1.22 38.66
C LEU A 123 2.22 2.26 37.57
N LEU A 124 2.00 1.78 36.34
CA LEU A 124 1.27 2.51 35.31
C LEU A 124 -0.24 2.35 35.56
N LYS A 125 -0.86 3.43 36.06
CA LYS A 125 -2.31 3.72 36.16
C LYS A 125 -3.24 2.52 36.42
N LEU A 126 -3.67 2.42 37.68
CA LEU A 126 -4.70 1.53 38.27
C LEU A 126 -5.93 1.22 37.39
N HIS A 127 -6.33 2.12 36.47
CA HIS A 127 -7.48 1.90 35.59
C HIS A 127 -7.23 0.83 34.51
N LEU A 128 -6.00 0.69 34.02
CA LEU A 128 -5.64 -0.34 33.04
C LEU A 128 -5.54 -1.72 33.71
N LEU A 129 -5.04 -1.76 34.95
CA LEU A 129 -4.85 -3.00 35.71
C LEU A 129 -6.18 -3.68 36.07
N MET A 130 -7.25 -2.93 36.37
CA MET A 130 -8.58 -3.52 36.61
C MET A 130 -9.14 -4.21 35.35
N LEU A 131 -8.96 -3.61 34.17
CA LEU A 131 -9.37 -4.18 32.88
C LEU A 131 -8.53 -5.40 32.49
N ILE A 132 -7.23 -5.39 32.79
CA ILE A 132 -6.32 -6.51 32.54
C ILE A 132 -6.63 -7.69 33.48
N SER A 133 -6.94 -7.42 34.76
CA SER A 133 -7.30 -8.45 35.74
C SER A 133 -8.57 -9.23 35.35
N GLN A 134 -9.56 -8.58 34.73
CA GLN A 134 -10.74 -9.27 34.20
C GLN A 134 -10.43 -10.17 32.99
N LYS A 135 -9.36 -9.92 32.24
CA LYS A 135 -8.98 -10.67 31.02
C LYS A 135 -7.93 -11.75 31.25
N PHE A 136 -6.99 -11.54 32.18
CA PHE A 136 -5.92 -12.49 32.50
C PHE A 136 -6.26 -13.28 33.77
N ASN A 137 -7.15 -14.27 33.64
CA ASN A 137 -7.51 -15.17 34.73
C ASN A 137 -6.53 -16.36 34.86
N ILE A 138 -5.29 -16.21 34.41
CA ILE A 138 -4.30 -17.29 34.33
C ILE A 138 -2.95 -16.73 34.81
N VAL A 139 -2.42 -17.38 35.85
CA VAL A 139 -1.14 -17.18 36.54
C VAL A 139 -1.15 -16.16 37.71
N ARG A 140 -1.36 -16.75 38.90
CA ARG A 140 -1.24 -16.21 40.27
C ARG A 140 -2.32 -15.20 40.71
N LYS A 141 -3.21 -15.69 41.58
CA LYS A 141 -3.84 -14.93 42.65
C LYS A 141 -2.74 -14.17 43.41
N LEU A 142 -2.42 -12.95 43.01
CA LEU A 142 -1.89 -11.96 43.93
C LEU A 142 -3.11 -11.43 44.68
N THR A 143 -3.22 -11.82 45.95
CA THR A 143 -4.28 -11.32 46.83
C THR A 143 -4.11 -9.82 47.03
N LEU A 144 -5.21 -9.07 47.10
CA LEU A 144 -5.24 -7.61 47.29
C LEU A 144 -4.36 -7.15 48.49
N ASP A 145 -4.22 -8.01 49.49
CA ASP A 145 -3.37 -7.79 50.67
C ASP A 145 -1.86 -7.79 50.36
N GLU A 146 -1.40 -8.57 49.38
CA GLU A 146 0.01 -8.57 48.95
C GLU A 146 0.34 -7.31 48.14
N VAL A 147 -0.65 -6.73 47.46
CA VAL A 147 -0.50 -5.47 46.72
C VAL A 147 -0.44 -4.27 47.68
N LEU A 148 -1.20 -4.29 48.78
CA LEU A 148 -1.16 -3.21 49.78
C LEU A 148 0.11 -3.23 50.64
N ASN A 149 0.68 -4.41 50.93
CA ASN A 149 1.86 -4.51 51.79
C ASN A 149 3.17 -3.99 51.15
N VAL A 150 3.19 -3.77 49.83
CA VAL A 150 4.35 -3.18 49.11
C VAL A 150 4.37 -1.64 49.23
N PHE A 151 3.32 -1.02 49.79
CA PHE A 151 3.20 0.43 49.95
C PHE A 151 3.57 0.96 51.35
N HIS A 152 4.09 0.10 52.24
CA HIS A 152 4.69 0.50 53.52
C HIS A 152 6.21 0.30 53.53
#